data_AF-A0A6G3X6V3-F1
#
_entry.id   AF-A0A6G3X6V3-F1
#
_cell.length_a   1.000
_cell.length_b   1.000
_cell.length_c   1.000
_cell.angle_alpha   90.00
_cell.angle_beta   90.00
_cell.angle_gamma   90.00
#
_symmetry.space_group_name_H-M   'P 1'
#
loop_
_entity.id
_entity.type
_entity.pdbx_description
1 polymer ?
#
loop_
_entity_poly.entity_id
_entity_poly.type
_entity_poly.pdbx_seq_one_letter_code
_entity_poly.pdbx_strand_id
1 'polypeptide(L)' 'MPQLLRVQNFTVSSDGIAAGENQTLERPFGHVDPERLFSWAGATASWPMRTDGGGSRGLDDYFTRD' A
#
# COMPACT_ATOMS: atom_id res chain seq x y z
N MET A 1 -2.10 23.33 -17.47
CA MET A 1 -2.30 21.93 -17.91
C MET A 1 -3.10 21.23 -16.83
N PRO A 2 -4.20 20.53 -17.15
CA PRO A 2 -4.95 19.76 -16.16
C PRO A 2 -4.12 18.56 -15.67
N GLN A 3 -4.40 18.07 -14.46
CA GLN A 3 -3.76 16.88 -13.91
C GLN A 3 -4.13 15.63 -14.73
N LEU A 4 -3.14 14.85 -15.17
CA LEU A 4 -3.34 13.67 -16.01
C LEU A 4 -3.37 12.33 -15.23
N LEU A 5 -2.62 12.24 -14.13
CA LEU A 5 -2.55 11.03 -13.28
C LEU A 5 -2.31 11.42 -11.81
N ARG A 6 -2.90 10.66 -10.89
CA ARG A 6 -2.55 10.62 -9.47
C ARG A 6 -2.42 9.17 -9.06
N VAL A 7 -1.28 8.80 -8.48
CA VAL A 7 -1.10 7.53 -7.78
C VAL A 7 -0.91 7.85 -6.31
N GLN A 8 -1.66 7.17 -5.45
CA GLN A 8 -1.55 7.29 -4.00
C GLN A 8 -1.07 5.99 -3.42
N ASN A 9 -0.39 6.07 -2.28
CA ASN A 9 0.04 4.92 -1.50
C ASN A 9 0.94 3.97 -2.31
N PHE A 10 1.75 4.54 -3.23
CA PHE A 10 2.73 3.78 -4.00
C PHE A 10 3.96 3.48 -3.14
N THR A 11 4.33 2.21 -3.07
CA THR A 11 5.41 1.72 -2.21
C THR A 11 6.50 1.07 -3.04
N VAL A 12 7.75 1.25 -2.60
CA VAL A 12 8.93 0.59 -3.16
C VAL A 12 9.80 0.09 -2.01
N SER A 13 10.51 -1.01 -2.22
CA SER A 13 11.58 -1.44 -1.34
C SER A 13 12.77 -0.47 -1.40
N SER A 14 13.72 -0.61 -0.47
CA SER A 14 14.94 0.23 -0.42
C SER A 14 15.84 0.08 -1.65
N ASP A 15 15.77 -1.06 -2.33
CA ASP A 15 16.44 -1.34 -3.61
C ASP A 15 15.58 -1.01 -4.84
N GLY A 16 14.40 -0.40 -4.64
CA GLY A 16 13.61 0.22 -5.71
C GLY A 16 12.58 -0.70 -6.39
N ILE A 17 12.17 -1.79 -5.74
CA ILE A 17 11.26 -2.79 -6.31
C ILE A 17 9.84 -2.58 -5.75
N ALA A 18 8.87 -2.31 -6.63
CA ALA A 18 7.45 -2.25 -6.28
C ALA A 18 6.73 -3.58 -6.55
N ALA A 19 7.15 -4.29 -7.60
CA ALA A 19 6.69 -5.63 -7.95
C ALA A 19 7.87 -6.39 -8.56
N GLY A 20 8.06 -7.64 -8.15
CA GLY A 20 9.17 -8.47 -8.59
C GLY A 20 8.90 -9.22 -9.88
N GLU A 21 9.90 -9.96 -10.35
CA GLU A 21 9.79 -10.88 -11.48
C GLU A 21 8.86 -12.07 -11.19
N ASN A 22 8.47 -12.79 -12.25
CA ASN A 22 7.64 -14.01 -12.20
C ASN A 22 6.24 -13.79 -11.61
N GLN A 23 5.60 -12.68 -11.99
CA GLN A 23 4.22 -12.39 -11.60
C GLN A 23 3.26 -13.43 -12.19
N THR A 24 2.31 -13.88 -11.38
CA THR A 24 1.17 -14.70 -11.82
C THR A 24 -0.12 -14.07 -11.32
N LEU A 25 -1.27 -14.64 -11.71
CA LEU A 25 -2.56 -14.19 -11.21
C LEU A 25 -2.66 -14.37 -9.68
N GLU A 26 -2.08 -15.46 -9.16
CA GLU A 26 -2.06 -15.79 -7.73
C GLU A 26 -0.97 -15.00 -6.97
N ARG A 27 0.10 -14.59 -7.65
CA ARG A 27 1.19 -13.79 -7.09
C ARG A 27 1.45 -12.54 -7.95
N PRO A 28 0.58 -11.52 -7.87
CA PRO A 28 0.68 -10.34 -8.73
C PRO A 28 1.92 -9.48 -8.47
N PHE A 29 2.57 -9.63 -7.31
CA PHE A 29 3.83 -8.96 -6.96
C PHE A 29 5.06 -9.86 -7.17
N GLY A 30 4.88 -11.06 -7.74
CA GLY A 30 5.95 -12.02 -7.97
C GLY A 30 6.54 -12.55 -6.66
N HIS A 31 7.86 -12.42 -6.50
CA HIS A 31 8.58 -12.80 -5.29
C HIS A 31 8.57 -11.75 -4.18
N VAL A 32 8.02 -10.56 -4.44
CA VAL A 32 7.90 -9.49 -3.43
C VAL A 32 6.72 -9.80 -2.52
N ASP A 33 6.91 -9.61 -1.21
CA ASP A 33 5.85 -9.72 -0.22
C ASP A 33 5.15 -8.35 -0.05
N PRO A 34 3.97 -8.12 -0.66
CA PRO A 34 3.32 -6.80 -0.61
C PRO A 34 2.92 -6.39 0.81
N GLU A 35 2.59 -7.34 1.68
CA GLU A 35 2.24 -7.06 3.08
C GLU A 35 3.33 -6.27 3.82
N ARG A 36 4.60 -6.50 3.48
CA ARG A 36 5.73 -5.77 4.08
C ARG A 36 5.84 -4.35 3.54
N LEU A 37 5.57 -4.14 2.25
CA LEU A 37 5.58 -2.82 1.64
C LEU A 37 4.43 -1.94 2.15
N PHE A 38 3.27 -2.55 2.42
CA PHE A 38 2.05 -1.86 2.85
C PHE A 38 1.81 -1.89 4.37
N SER A 39 2.75 -2.40 5.17
CA SER A 39 2.55 -2.57 6.61
C SER A 39 2.24 -1.27 7.36
N TRP A 40 2.72 -0.14 6.85
CA TRP A 40 2.42 1.19 7.38
C TRP A 40 0.91 1.52 7.28
N ALA A 41 0.24 1.08 6.22
CA ALA A 41 -1.18 1.35 5.99
C ALA A 41 -2.07 0.38 6.77
N GLY A 42 -1.66 -0.87 6.96
CA GLY A 42 -2.45 -1.87 7.70
C GLY A 42 -2.70 -1.50 9.17
N ALA A 43 -1.83 -0.67 9.76
CA ALA A 43 -1.96 -0.19 11.14
C ALA A 43 -3.00 0.92 11.32
N THR A 44 -3.46 1.55 10.23
CA THR A 44 -4.32 2.74 10.29
C THR A 44 -5.79 2.37 10.46
N ALA A 45 -6.58 3.31 10.96
CA ALA A 45 -8.02 3.15 11.13
C ALA A 45 -8.77 3.09 9.79
N SER A 46 -8.20 3.69 8.74
CA SER A 46 -8.76 3.75 7.39
C SER A 46 -8.26 2.65 6.45
N TRP A 47 -7.52 1.64 6.94
CA TRP A 47 -7.12 0.48 6.12
C TRP A 47 -8.35 -0.17 5.43
N PRO A 48 -8.34 -0.35 4.09
CA PRO A 48 -9.54 -0.76 3.35
C PRO A 48 -10.17 -2.09 3.81
N MET A 49 -9.38 -3.01 4.37
CA MET A 49 -9.87 -4.32 4.81
C MET A 49 -10.16 -4.40 6.32
N ARG A 50 -10.11 -3.28 7.05
CA ARG A 50 -10.40 -3.27 8.49
C ARG A 50 -11.92 -3.26 8.72
N THR A 51 -12.42 -4.31 9.36
CA THR A 51 -13.84 -4.46 9.75
C THR A 51 -14.11 -4.15 11.22
N ASP A 52 -13.09 -4.32 12.06
CA ASP A 52 -13.19 -4.15 13.50
C ASP A 52 -12.77 -2.74 13.93
N GLY A 53 -13.26 -2.28 15.08
CA GLY A 53 -12.81 -1.03 15.68
C GLY A 53 -11.30 -1.04 15.98
N GLY A 54 -10.62 0.09 15.80
CA GLY A 54 -9.20 0.25 16.11
C GLY A 54 -8.40 0.94 15.01
N GLY A 55 -7.08 0.88 15.11
CA GLY A 55 -6.14 1.54 14.21
C GLY A 55 -5.78 2.97 14.64
N SER A 56 -4.64 3.47 14.16
CA SER A 56 -4.19 4.84 14.40
C SER A 56 -4.99 5.84 13.55
N ARG A 57 -5.13 7.08 14.05
CA ARG A 57 -5.63 8.24 13.28
C ARG A 57 -4.54 9.30 13.09
N GLY A 58 -3.34 8.84 12.71
CA GLY A 58 -2.15 9.68 12.54
C GLY A 58 -1.99 10.22 11.12
N LEU A 59 -0.76 10.63 10.81
CA LEU A 59 -0.36 11.09 9.47
C LEU A 59 -0.46 9.97 8.42
N ASP A 60 -0.12 8.75 8.82
CA ASP A 60 -0.34 7.51 8.06
C ASP A 60 -1.81 7.27 7.70
N ASP A 61 -2.73 7.49 8.66
CA ASP A 61 -4.18 7.40 8.43
C ASP A 61 -4.67 8.50 7.48
N TYR A 62 -4.11 9.71 7.59
CA TYR A 62 -4.38 10.81 6.66
C TYR A 62 -4.06 10.44 5.21
N PHE A 63 -2.91 9.80 4.95
CA PHE A 63 -2.57 9.33 3.61
C PHE A 63 -3.36 8.08 3.19
N THR A 64 -3.76 7.22 4.13
CA THR A 64 -4.57 6.03 3.81
C THR A 64 -5.99 6.41 3.34
N ARG A 65 -6.57 7.50 3.87
CA ARG A 65 -7.96 7.92 3.59
C ARG A 65 -8.14 8.84 2.38
N ASP A 66 -7.08 9.48 1.90
CA ASP A 66 -7.13 10.45 0.79
C ASP A 66 -7.00 9.77 -0.58
#